data_AF-A0A2G5EP39-F1
#
_entry.id   AF-A0A2G5EP39-F1
#
_cell.length_a   1.000
_cell.length_b   1.000
_cell.length_c   1.000
_cell.angle_alpha   90.00
_cell.angle_beta   90.00
_cell.angle_gamma   90.00
#
_symmetry.space_group_name_H-M   'P 1'
#
loop_
_entity.id
_entity.type
_entity.pdbx_description
1 polymer ?
#
loop_
_entity_poly.entity_id
_entity_poly.type
_entity_poly.pdbx_seq_one_letter_code
_entity_poly.pdbx_strand_id
1 'polypeptide(L)'
;MGYIGSHGVAALHRHKYSGVDHSLVAKYILQPFWTRCVNLFPLWMPPNMITLTGFMFLLTSALLGYIYSPHLDSPPPRWVHVAHGLLLFLYQTFDAVDGKQARRTNSSSPLGELFDHGCDALACALEALAFGSTAMCGGDVFWFWVISAVPFYGATWENYFTNTLTLPVLNGPTEGLMLIYMSHLFTAIVGAEWWSQHLGKSMPFLSWFPIISDIPTNRVVLYFMVVFAVVPTVTFNIYEVNKVVRAKKGSMLLALAMLYPFVLLLGGVLIWEYLSPTGLMVNYPHLLIMGTGLAFGFLVFLKICQFSFCTDI
;
A
#
# COMPACT_ATOMS: atom_id res chain seq x y z
N MET A 1 24.02 -5.84 -19.42
CA MET A 1 23.48 -4.53 -19.01
C MET A 1 22.78 -4.73 -17.69
N GLY A 2 23.24 -4.08 -16.61
CA GLY A 2 22.60 -4.20 -15.30
C GLY A 2 21.25 -3.47 -15.28
N TYR A 3 20.25 -4.06 -14.61
CA TYR A 3 18.92 -3.47 -14.42
C TYR A 3 18.97 -2.09 -13.72
N ILE A 4 20.01 -1.85 -12.93
CA ILE A 4 20.38 -0.54 -12.38
C ILE A 4 21.66 -0.12 -13.09
N GLY A 5 21.64 1.02 -13.77
CA GLY A 5 22.85 1.58 -14.41
C GLY A 5 23.95 1.85 -13.38
N SER A 6 25.21 1.89 -13.81
CA SER A 6 26.36 2.20 -12.94
C SER A 6 26.16 3.49 -12.12
N HIS A 7 25.42 4.44 -12.68
CA HIS A 7 25.02 5.67 -12.03
C HIS A 7 24.06 5.44 -10.84
N GLY A 8 23.03 4.59 -11.00
CA GLY A 8 22.06 4.29 -9.93
C GLY A 8 22.69 3.57 -8.75
N VAL A 9 23.67 2.70 -9.03
CA VAL A 9 24.47 2.06 -7.99
C VAL A 9 25.28 3.10 -7.20
N ALA A 10 25.98 4.01 -7.89
CA ALA A 10 26.77 5.05 -7.24
C ALA A 10 25.93 6.04 -6.42
N ALA A 11 24.69 6.27 -6.84
CA ALA A 11 23.74 7.14 -6.18
C ALA A 11 23.19 6.47 -4.90
N LEU A 12 22.79 5.19 -4.98
CA LEU A 12 22.34 4.40 -3.83
C LEU A 12 23.34 4.45 -2.66
N HIS A 13 24.65 4.42 -2.95
CA HIS A 13 25.69 4.52 -1.94
C HIS A 13 25.74 5.87 -1.19
N ARG A 14 25.19 6.95 -1.75
CA ARG A 14 25.17 8.29 -1.13
C ARG A 14 23.89 8.57 -0.36
N HIS A 15 22.86 7.75 -0.55
CA HIS A 15 21.56 7.95 0.07
C HIS A 15 21.66 7.87 1.61
N LYS A 16 20.95 8.77 2.29
CA LYS A 16 20.76 8.74 3.74
C LYS A 16 19.28 8.80 4.02
N TYR A 17 18.78 7.78 4.70
CA TYR A 17 17.40 7.72 5.13
C TYR A 17 17.03 8.92 6.00
N SER A 18 15.89 9.53 5.71
CA SER A 18 15.21 10.51 6.54
C SER A 18 13.72 10.19 6.52
N GLY A 19 13.18 9.81 7.68
CA GLY A 19 11.78 9.50 7.86
C GLY A 19 11.24 10.16 9.12
N VAL A 20 10.07 10.77 9.02
CA VAL A 20 9.37 11.39 10.15
C VAL A 20 7.95 10.83 10.20
N ASP A 21 7.58 10.28 11.35
CA ASP A 21 6.25 9.71 11.58
C ASP A 21 5.49 10.54 12.62
N HIS A 22 4.37 11.14 12.19
CA HIS A 22 3.48 11.92 13.02
C HIS A 22 2.26 11.15 13.51
N SER A 23 2.12 9.86 13.20
CA SER A 23 1.00 9.03 13.64
C SER A 23 0.90 8.97 15.16
N LEU A 24 -0.30 9.25 15.66
CA LEU A 24 -0.61 9.15 17.08
C LEU A 24 -0.74 7.68 17.51
N VAL A 25 -1.29 6.83 16.63
CA VAL A 25 -1.43 5.39 16.88
C VAL A 25 -0.05 4.75 16.91
N ALA A 26 0.83 5.07 15.95
CA ALA A 26 2.22 4.63 15.98
C ALA A 26 2.87 5.08 17.28
N LYS A 27 2.87 6.38 17.56
CA LYS A 27 3.57 6.96 18.71
C LYS A 27 3.17 6.34 20.05
N TYR A 28 1.88 6.21 20.33
CA TYR A 28 1.38 5.84 21.66
C TYR A 28 1.06 4.36 21.83
N ILE A 29 0.79 3.63 20.75
CA ILE A 29 0.33 2.23 20.82
C ILE A 29 1.35 1.29 20.18
N LEU A 30 1.65 1.47 18.89
CA LEU A 30 2.40 0.48 18.13
C LEU A 30 3.92 0.59 18.34
N GLN A 31 4.48 1.78 18.48
CA GLN A 31 5.91 1.97 18.72
C GLN A 31 6.37 1.32 20.03
N PRO A 32 5.67 1.45 21.18
CA PRO A 32 5.97 0.69 22.38
C PRO A 32 5.89 -0.83 22.17
N PHE A 33 4.89 -1.30 21.42
CA PHE A 33 4.72 -2.72 21.08
C PHE A 33 5.89 -3.25 20.23
N TRP A 34 6.18 -2.62 19.09
CA TRP A 34 7.26 -2.99 18.18
C TRP A 34 8.65 -2.92 18.84
N THR A 35 8.86 -1.96 19.75
CA THR A 35 10.10 -1.87 20.54
C THR A 35 10.29 -3.04 21.50
N ARG A 36 9.20 -3.69 21.95
CA ARG A 36 9.30 -4.97 22.66
C ARG A 36 9.54 -6.12 21.70
N CYS A 37 8.81 -6.15 20.58
CA CYS A 37 8.89 -7.21 19.56
C CYS A 37 10.29 -7.36 18.97
N VAL A 38 11.03 -6.27 18.72
CA VAL A 38 12.41 -6.36 18.19
C VAL A 38 13.32 -7.24 19.06
N ASN A 39 13.07 -7.35 20.37
CA ASN A 39 13.87 -8.19 21.27
C ASN A 39 13.58 -9.69 21.13
N LEU A 40 12.48 -10.06 20.47
CA LEU A 40 12.16 -11.45 20.13
C LEU A 40 13.03 -11.96 18.97
N PHE A 41 13.59 -11.06 18.17
CA PHE A 41 14.44 -11.39 17.04
C PHE A 41 15.90 -11.53 17.48
N PRO A 42 16.58 -12.62 17.11
CA PRO A 42 17.97 -12.83 17.48
C PRO A 42 18.89 -11.86 16.73
N LEU A 43 20.01 -11.47 17.35
CA LEU A 43 20.94 -10.49 16.78
C LEU A 43 21.60 -10.92 15.47
N TRP A 44 21.63 -12.23 15.17
CA TRP A 44 22.17 -12.75 13.92
C TRP A 44 21.20 -12.63 12.73
N MET A 45 19.90 -12.40 12.99
CA MET A 45 18.88 -12.30 11.95
C MET A 45 19.00 -10.94 11.24
N PRO A 46 19.32 -10.92 9.93
CA PRO A 46 19.44 -9.67 9.18
C PRO A 46 18.08 -8.98 9.02
N PRO A 47 18.02 -7.63 9.01
CA PRO A 47 16.79 -6.88 8.80
C PRO A 47 16.01 -7.29 7.54
N ASN A 48 16.70 -7.41 6.40
CA ASN A 48 16.05 -7.81 5.13
C ASN A 48 15.41 -9.21 5.20
N MET A 49 15.89 -10.09 6.09
CA MET A 49 15.25 -11.40 6.32
C MET A 49 13.93 -11.24 7.09
N ILE A 50 13.85 -10.27 8.00
CA ILE A 50 12.61 -9.89 8.70
C ILE A 50 11.62 -9.32 7.67
N THR A 51 12.04 -8.35 6.86
CA THR A 51 11.24 -7.77 5.76
C THR A 51 10.68 -8.87 4.85
N LEU A 52 11.55 -9.78 4.35
CA LEU A 52 11.14 -10.87 3.48
C LEU A 52 10.15 -11.81 4.17
N THR A 53 10.35 -12.13 5.45
CA THR A 53 9.43 -12.97 6.20
C THR A 53 8.06 -12.31 6.34
N GLY A 54 8.04 -11.00 6.65
CA GLY A 54 6.81 -10.19 6.66
C GLY A 54 6.09 -10.25 5.31
N PHE A 55 6.83 -10.05 4.22
CA PHE A 55 6.29 -10.11 2.86
C PHE A 55 5.68 -11.49 2.52
N MET A 56 6.26 -12.60 3.00
CA MET A 56 5.70 -13.94 2.80
C MET A 56 4.33 -14.13 3.48
N PHE A 57 4.01 -13.38 4.54
CA PHE A 57 2.67 -13.39 5.12
C PHE A 57 1.63 -12.79 4.15
N LEU A 58 1.98 -11.73 3.43
CA LEU A 58 1.10 -11.14 2.41
C LEU A 58 0.91 -12.07 1.21
N LEU A 59 1.97 -12.74 0.75
CA LEU A 59 1.86 -13.74 -0.31
C LEU A 59 0.95 -14.90 0.10
N THR A 60 1.09 -15.37 1.34
CA THR A 60 0.24 -16.43 1.89
C THR A 60 -1.21 -15.95 1.99
N SER A 61 -1.44 -14.71 2.43
CA SER A 61 -2.74 -14.08 2.52
C SER A 61 -3.41 -14.00 1.14
N ALA A 62 -2.73 -13.45 0.13
CA ALA A 62 -3.24 -13.37 -1.24
C ALA A 62 -3.53 -14.77 -1.83
N LEU A 63 -2.67 -15.76 -1.57
CA LEU A 63 -2.89 -17.14 -2.02
C LEU A 63 -4.13 -17.77 -1.39
N LEU A 64 -4.39 -17.54 -0.11
CA LEU A 64 -5.63 -17.98 0.54
C LEU A 64 -6.86 -17.33 -0.14
N GLY A 65 -6.76 -16.04 -0.47
CA GLY A 65 -7.79 -15.33 -1.24
C GLY A 65 -8.03 -15.99 -2.59
N TYR A 66 -6.97 -16.33 -3.33
CA TYR A 66 -7.08 -17.03 -4.61
C TYR A 66 -7.72 -18.43 -4.50
N ILE A 67 -7.35 -19.21 -3.48
CA ILE A 67 -7.87 -20.57 -3.28
C ILE A 67 -9.36 -20.56 -2.91
N TYR A 68 -9.78 -19.65 -2.02
CA TYR A 68 -11.12 -19.66 -1.45
C TYR A 68 -12.10 -18.66 -2.09
N SER A 69 -11.60 -17.66 -2.82
CA SER A 69 -12.39 -16.66 -3.55
C SER A 69 -11.68 -16.28 -4.86
N PRO A 70 -11.64 -17.19 -5.86
CA PRO A 70 -10.84 -17.01 -7.09
C PRO A 70 -11.30 -15.83 -7.95
N HIS A 71 -12.56 -15.42 -7.84
CA HIS A 71 -13.10 -14.23 -8.51
C HIS A 71 -13.36 -13.06 -7.55
N LEU A 72 -13.04 -13.22 -6.25
CA LEU A 72 -13.24 -12.21 -5.19
C LEU A 72 -14.71 -11.79 -4.99
N ASP A 73 -15.65 -12.57 -5.51
CA ASP A 73 -17.09 -12.29 -5.55
C ASP A 73 -17.92 -13.33 -4.77
N SER A 74 -17.25 -14.31 -4.16
CA SER A 74 -17.83 -15.39 -3.37
C SER A 74 -17.26 -15.36 -1.96
N PRO A 75 -18.09 -15.70 -0.95
CA PRO A 75 -17.68 -15.58 0.45
C PRO A 75 -16.70 -16.71 0.80
N PRO A 76 -15.45 -16.40 1.20
CA PRO A 76 -14.54 -17.43 1.65
C PRO A 76 -14.96 -17.95 3.05
N PRO A 77 -14.47 -19.12 3.48
CA PRO A 77 -14.68 -19.60 4.84
C PRO A 77 -14.20 -18.57 5.88
N ARG A 78 -14.94 -18.43 6.98
CA ARG A 78 -14.70 -17.35 7.97
C ARG A 78 -13.30 -17.32 8.57
N TRP A 79 -12.66 -18.49 8.70
CA TRP A 79 -11.29 -18.58 9.19
C TRP A 79 -10.28 -17.93 8.24
N VAL A 80 -10.59 -17.83 6.94
CA VAL A 80 -9.74 -17.16 5.95
C VAL A 80 -9.66 -15.66 6.26
N HIS A 81 -10.76 -15.03 6.67
CA HIS A 81 -10.73 -13.63 7.14
C HIS A 81 -9.89 -13.47 8.41
N VAL A 82 -9.96 -14.43 9.35
CA VAL A 82 -9.07 -14.43 10.53
C VAL A 82 -7.60 -14.53 10.11
N ALA A 83 -7.30 -15.40 9.14
CA ALA A 83 -5.96 -15.54 8.60
C ALA A 83 -5.48 -14.26 7.90
N HIS A 84 -6.30 -13.63 7.05
CA HIS A 84 -5.96 -12.34 6.42
C HIS A 84 -5.62 -11.27 7.46
N GLY A 85 -6.46 -11.12 8.49
CA GLY A 85 -6.23 -10.14 9.55
C GLY A 85 -4.94 -10.41 10.34
N LEU A 86 -4.70 -11.66 10.73
CA LEU A 86 -3.49 -12.04 11.47
C LEU A 86 -2.22 -11.87 10.63
N LEU A 87 -2.25 -12.29 9.36
CA LEU A 87 -1.11 -12.20 8.45
C LEU A 87 -0.75 -10.75 8.14
N LEU A 88 -1.73 -9.87 7.94
CA LEU A 88 -1.49 -8.43 7.74
C LEU A 88 -0.95 -7.76 9.01
N PHE A 89 -1.48 -8.10 10.18
CA PHE A 89 -0.94 -7.63 11.46
C PHE A 89 0.53 -8.06 11.66
N LEU A 90 0.84 -9.32 11.32
CA LEU A 90 2.21 -9.82 11.36
C LEU A 90 3.11 -9.11 10.36
N TYR A 91 2.65 -8.88 9.12
CA TYR A 91 3.40 -8.10 8.13
C TYR A 91 3.74 -6.70 8.66
N GLN A 92 2.74 -5.92 9.12
CA GLN A 92 2.98 -4.58 9.68
C GLN A 92 3.95 -4.62 10.87
N THR A 93 3.89 -5.68 11.68
CA THR A 93 4.82 -5.85 12.81
C THR A 93 6.24 -6.12 12.34
N PHE A 94 6.43 -6.96 11.32
CA PHE A 94 7.75 -7.33 10.81
C PHE A 94 8.40 -6.17 10.06
N ASP A 95 7.63 -5.48 9.24
CA ASP A 95 7.98 -4.21 8.59
C ASP A 95 8.53 -3.20 9.61
N ALA A 96 7.75 -2.82 10.62
CA ALA A 96 8.21 -1.87 11.63
C ALA A 96 9.41 -2.35 12.48
N VAL A 97 9.60 -3.67 12.61
CA VAL A 97 10.68 -4.26 13.39
C VAL A 97 11.99 -4.31 12.60
N ASP A 98 11.97 -4.41 11.28
CA ASP A 98 13.22 -4.53 10.50
C ASP A 98 14.12 -3.30 10.65
N GLY A 99 13.56 -2.08 10.64
CA GLY A 99 14.31 -0.85 10.79
C GLY A 99 14.81 -0.68 12.21
N LYS A 100 14.06 -1.20 13.19
CA LYS A 100 14.51 -1.24 14.60
C LYS A 100 15.66 -2.23 14.75
N GLN A 101 15.56 -3.40 14.13
CA GLN A 101 16.63 -4.38 14.10
C GLN A 101 17.88 -3.79 13.43
N ALA A 102 17.73 -3.13 12.28
CA ALA A 102 18.83 -2.50 11.55
C ALA A 102 19.60 -1.48 12.40
N ARG A 103 18.88 -0.67 13.19
CA ARG A 103 19.49 0.26 14.17
C ARG A 103 20.15 -0.49 15.32
N ARG A 104 19.51 -1.55 15.83
CA ARG A 104 20.02 -2.37 16.94
C ARG A 104 21.30 -3.13 16.57
N THR A 105 21.44 -3.59 15.33
CA THR A 105 22.60 -4.34 14.81
C THR A 105 23.59 -3.46 14.06
N ASN A 106 23.37 -2.13 14.01
CA ASN A 106 24.17 -1.17 13.25
C ASN A 106 24.36 -1.59 11.77
N SER A 107 23.30 -2.10 11.16
CA SER A 107 23.28 -2.63 9.79
C SER A 107 22.28 -1.91 8.89
N SER A 108 21.90 -0.67 9.23
CA SER A 108 21.10 0.20 8.36
C SER A 108 21.84 0.47 7.05
N SER A 109 21.16 0.31 5.92
CA SER A 109 21.74 0.54 4.59
C SER A 109 20.70 1.02 3.59
N PRO A 110 21.10 1.80 2.57
CA PRO A 110 20.22 2.20 1.47
C PRO A 110 19.63 1.02 0.70
N LEU A 111 20.36 -0.09 0.61
CA LEU A 111 19.85 -1.32 -0.03
C LEU A 111 18.76 -1.98 0.81
N GLY A 112 18.89 -1.98 2.14
CA GLY A 112 17.85 -2.47 3.04
C GLY A 112 16.58 -1.66 2.92
N GLU A 113 16.68 -0.33 2.91
CA GLU A 113 15.55 0.56 2.68
C GLU A 113 14.90 0.38 1.30
N LEU A 114 15.70 0.25 0.24
CA LEU A 114 15.19 -0.02 -1.10
C LEU A 114 14.41 -1.34 -1.15
N PHE A 115 14.89 -2.37 -0.44
CA PHE A 115 14.23 -3.67 -0.37
C PHE A 115 12.90 -3.58 0.39
N ASP A 116 12.90 -2.90 1.53
CA ASP A 116 11.73 -2.65 2.38
C ASP A 116 10.59 -1.93 1.64
N HIS A 117 10.86 -0.70 1.15
CA HIS A 117 9.87 0.05 0.36
C HIS A 117 9.44 -0.67 -0.92
N GLY A 118 10.32 -1.51 -1.46
CA GLY A 118 10.02 -2.38 -2.59
C GLY A 118 8.97 -3.44 -2.25
N CYS A 119 9.10 -4.09 -1.09
CA CYS A 119 8.10 -4.98 -0.55
C CYS A 119 6.78 -4.26 -0.28
N ASP A 120 6.81 -3.05 0.27
CA ASP A 120 5.60 -2.24 0.52
C ASP A 120 4.84 -1.86 -0.75
N ALA A 121 5.58 -1.56 -1.83
CA ALA A 121 4.96 -1.28 -3.12
C ALA A 121 4.19 -2.49 -3.65
N LEU A 122 4.73 -3.69 -3.48
CA LEU A 122 4.06 -4.94 -3.86
C LEU A 122 2.94 -5.32 -2.87
N ALA A 123 3.09 -4.95 -1.60
CA ALA A 123 2.08 -5.15 -0.56
C ALA A 123 0.75 -4.47 -0.94
N CYS A 124 0.81 -3.31 -1.60
CA CYS A 124 -0.40 -2.64 -2.12
C CYS A 124 -1.27 -3.57 -2.98
N ALA A 125 -0.67 -4.43 -3.82
CA ALA A 125 -1.40 -5.35 -4.69
C ALA A 125 -1.85 -6.62 -3.96
N LEU A 126 -0.96 -7.21 -3.16
CA LEU A 126 -1.26 -8.42 -2.39
C LEU A 126 -2.38 -8.17 -1.37
N GLU A 127 -2.33 -7.03 -0.69
CA GLU A 127 -3.35 -6.67 0.29
C GLU A 127 -4.66 -6.26 -0.39
N ALA A 128 -4.63 -5.61 -1.56
CA ALA A 128 -5.86 -5.37 -2.31
C ALA A 128 -6.57 -6.69 -2.67
N LEU A 129 -5.84 -7.75 -3.02
CA LEU A 129 -6.42 -9.06 -3.29
C LEU A 129 -6.99 -9.72 -2.02
N ALA A 130 -6.26 -9.69 -0.91
CA ALA A 130 -6.74 -10.21 0.37
C ALA A 130 -7.99 -9.45 0.84
N PHE A 131 -7.98 -8.11 0.78
CA PHE A 131 -9.12 -7.29 1.12
C PHE A 131 -10.28 -7.47 0.14
N GLY A 132 -10.02 -7.67 -1.15
CA GLY A 132 -11.06 -7.94 -2.14
C GLY A 132 -11.81 -9.24 -1.85
N SER A 133 -11.10 -10.27 -1.38
CA SER A 133 -11.68 -11.54 -0.90
C SER A 133 -12.56 -11.30 0.33
N THR A 134 -12.10 -10.47 1.27
CA THR A 134 -12.86 -10.10 2.48
C THR A 134 -14.10 -9.26 2.17
N ALA A 135 -13.97 -8.27 1.30
CA ALA A 135 -15.02 -7.32 0.95
C ALA A 135 -15.96 -7.86 -0.15
N MET A 136 -15.69 -9.06 -0.65
CA MET A 136 -16.45 -9.74 -1.71
C MET A 136 -16.78 -8.77 -2.87
N CYS A 137 -15.76 -8.04 -3.34
CA CYS A 137 -15.93 -6.91 -4.24
C CYS A 137 -15.69 -7.23 -5.72
N GLY A 138 -15.34 -8.47 -6.05
CA GLY A 138 -15.13 -8.91 -7.43
C GLY A 138 -14.16 -8.01 -8.18
N GLY A 139 -14.55 -7.58 -9.38
CA GLY A 139 -13.75 -6.66 -10.21
C GLY A 139 -13.49 -5.28 -9.59
N ASP A 140 -14.27 -4.85 -8.59
CA ASP A 140 -14.04 -3.58 -7.89
C ASP A 140 -12.73 -3.61 -7.07
N VAL A 141 -12.10 -4.78 -6.89
CA VAL A 141 -10.76 -4.93 -6.28
C VAL A 141 -9.70 -4.03 -6.94
N PHE A 142 -9.84 -3.77 -8.25
CA PHE A 142 -8.96 -2.86 -8.96
C PHE A 142 -8.95 -1.46 -8.35
N TRP A 143 -10.11 -0.96 -7.96
CA TRP A 143 -10.21 0.36 -7.34
C TRP A 143 -9.69 0.38 -5.91
N PHE A 144 -9.80 -0.73 -5.18
CA PHE A 144 -9.13 -0.90 -3.87
C PHE A 144 -7.61 -0.88 -4.00
N TRP A 145 -7.06 -1.51 -5.04
CA TRP A 145 -5.64 -1.39 -5.35
C TRP A 145 -5.27 0.06 -5.72
N VAL A 146 -6.06 0.74 -6.55
CA VAL A 146 -5.82 2.14 -6.95
C VAL A 146 -5.77 3.08 -5.75
N ILE A 147 -6.68 2.95 -4.78
CA ILE A 147 -6.68 3.82 -3.58
C ILE A 147 -5.48 3.58 -2.66
N SER A 148 -4.79 2.45 -2.79
CA SER A 148 -3.51 2.20 -2.12
C SER A 148 -2.33 2.71 -2.95
N ALA A 149 -2.31 2.37 -4.24
CA ALA A 149 -1.21 2.69 -5.15
C ALA A 149 -1.03 4.20 -5.39
N VAL A 150 -2.12 4.96 -5.52
CA VAL A 150 -2.07 6.40 -5.80
C VAL A 150 -1.43 7.19 -4.64
N PRO A 151 -1.89 7.05 -3.37
CA PRO A 151 -1.21 7.68 -2.23
C PRO A 151 0.24 7.22 -2.08
N PHE A 152 0.52 5.92 -2.23
CA PHE A 152 1.87 5.37 -2.08
C PHE A 152 2.84 5.96 -3.11
N TYR A 153 2.45 6.00 -4.39
CA TYR A 153 3.25 6.61 -5.44
C TYR A 153 3.41 8.12 -5.24
N GLY A 154 2.35 8.78 -4.74
CA GLY A 154 2.37 10.20 -4.38
C GLY A 154 3.36 10.49 -3.25
N ALA A 155 3.40 9.68 -2.20
CA ALA A 155 4.34 9.82 -1.09
C ALA A 155 5.78 9.54 -1.53
N THR A 156 5.98 8.55 -2.41
CA THR A 156 7.27 8.30 -3.05
C THR A 156 7.70 9.49 -3.92
N TRP A 157 6.77 10.09 -4.65
CA TRP A 157 7.05 11.29 -5.45
C TRP A 157 7.33 12.52 -4.57
N GLU A 158 6.62 12.70 -3.47
CA GLU A 158 6.90 13.78 -2.51
C GLU A 158 8.28 13.63 -1.90
N ASN A 159 8.60 12.44 -1.39
CA ASN A 159 9.89 12.13 -0.81
C ASN A 159 11.03 12.44 -1.81
N TYR A 160 10.81 12.27 -3.12
CA TYR A 160 11.83 12.59 -4.14
C TYR A 160 12.22 14.08 -4.13
N PHE A 161 11.28 14.98 -3.85
CA PHE A 161 11.57 16.41 -3.75
C PHE A 161 12.02 16.83 -2.35
N THR A 162 11.42 16.27 -1.31
CA THR A 162 11.66 16.67 0.09
C THR A 162 12.89 15.99 0.70
N ASN A 163 13.35 14.87 0.13
CA ASN A 163 14.36 13.95 0.70
C ASN A 163 13.98 13.45 2.10
N THR A 164 12.70 13.48 2.45
CA THR A 164 12.21 12.96 3.73
C THR A 164 10.83 12.34 3.53
N LEU A 165 10.69 11.08 3.92
CA LEU A 165 9.41 10.40 3.96
C LEU A 165 8.65 10.88 5.20
N THR A 166 7.66 11.76 4.99
CA THR A 166 6.82 12.28 6.07
C THR A 166 5.52 11.52 6.11
N LEU A 167 5.30 10.76 7.19
CA LEU A 167 4.02 10.10 7.45
C LEU A 167 3.13 11.04 8.26
N PRO A 168 1.98 11.48 7.72
CA PRO A 168 1.05 12.34 8.45
C PRO A 168 0.38 11.60 9.62
N VAL A 169 -0.36 12.36 10.43
CA VAL A 169 -1.06 11.87 11.64
C VAL A 169 -1.98 10.68 11.36
N LEU A 170 -2.62 10.67 10.18
CA LEU A 170 -3.34 9.52 9.65
C LEU A 170 -2.67 9.11 8.36
N ASN A 171 -2.10 7.91 8.31
CA ASN A 171 -1.39 7.41 7.14
C ASN A 171 -1.72 5.96 6.82
N GLY A 172 -1.44 5.57 5.57
CA GLY A 172 -1.68 4.21 5.08
C GLY A 172 -0.92 3.13 5.86
N PRO A 173 0.42 3.24 6.00
CA PRO A 173 1.23 2.21 6.66
C PRO A 173 0.84 1.93 8.12
N THR A 174 0.32 2.93 8.85
CA THR A 174 -0.11 2.75 10.24
C THR A 174 -1.61 2.53 10.37
N GLU A 175 -2.42 3.58 10.25
CA GLU A 175 -3.86 3.51 10.49
C GLU A 175 -4.57 2.75 9.38
N GLY A 176 -4.13 2.89 8.13
CA GLY A 176 -4.70 2.16 6.99
C GLY A 176 -4.59 0.66 7.16
N LEU A 177 -3.38 0.13 7.37
CA LEU A 177 -3.17 -1.31 7.62
C LEU A 177 -3.93 -1.78 8.87
N MET A 178 -3.98 -0.96 9.93
CA MET A 178 -4.77 -1.27 11.12
C MET A 178 -6.26 -1.41 10.82
N LEU A 179 -6.84 -0.46 10.09
CA LEU A 179 -8.23 -0.54 9.69
C LEU A 179 -8.51 -1.77 8.82
N ILE A 180 -7.58 -2.15 7.94
CA ILE A 180 -7.73 -3.32 7.07
C ILE A 180 -7.69 -4.62 7.89
N TYR A 181 -6.72 -4.86 8.78
CA TYR A 181 -6.72 -6.09 9.57
C TYR A 181 -7.89 -6.16 10.56
N MET A 182 -8.33 -5.02 11.10
CA MET A 182 -9.55 -4.98 11.92
C MET A 182 -10.79 -5.28 11.08
N SER A 183 -10.84 -4.83 9.82
CA SER A 183 -11.93 -5.14 8.89
C SER A 183 -11.96 -6.63 8.54
N HIS A 184 -10.81 -7.26 8.34
CA HIS A 184 -10.71 -8.72 8.18
C HIS A 184 -11.30 -9.45 9.39
N LEU A 185 -10.87 -9.11 10.60
CA LEU A 185 -11.36 -9.73 11.83
C LEU A 185 -12.86 -9.46 12.08
N PHE A 186 -13.33 -8.26 11.79
CA PHE A 186 -14.75 -7.92 11.83
C PHE A 186 -15.57 -8.77 10.86
N THR A 187 -15.07 -8.97 9.64
CA THR A 187 -15.72 -9.80 8.61
C THR A 187 -15.79 -11.26 9.03
N ALA A 188 -14.81 -11.76 9.78
CA ALA A 188 -14.88 -13.08 10.41
C ALA A 188 -16.04 -13.23 11.42
N ILE A 189 -16.65 -12.12 11.87
CA ILE A 189 -17.81 -12.06 12.78
C ILE A 189 -19.12 -11.77 12.04
N VAL A 190 -19.13 -10.94 11.00
CA VAL A 190 -20.37 -10.59 10.28
C VAL A 190 -20.61 -11.37 8.98
N GLY A 191 -19.58 -11.99 8.41
CA GLY A 191 -19.62 -12.62 7.09
C GLY A 191 -19.26 -11.64 5.96
N ALA A 192 -18.71 -12.18 4.85
CA ALA A 192 -18.28 -11.38 3.69
C ALA A 192 -19.47 -10.69 2.99
N GLU A 193 -20.66 -11.30 3.05
CA GLU A 193 -21.90 -10.78 2.47
C GLU A 193 -22.34 -9.44 3.09
N TRP A 194 -21.84 -9.11 4.28
CA TRP A 194 -22.04 -7.80 4.88
C TRP A 194 -21.47 -6.68 4.00
N TRP A 195 -20.43 -6.95 3.22
CA TRP A 195 -19.82 -5.95 2.33
C TRP A 195 -20.55 -5.80 1.00
N SER A 196 -21.07 -6.89 0.43
CA SER A 196 -21.74 -6.85 -0.88
C SER A 196 -23.19 -6.40 -0.80
N GLN A 197 -23.85 -6.56 0.35
CA GLN A 197 -25.20 -6.09 0.54
C GLN A 197 -25.26 -4.55 0.64
N HIS A 198 -26.45 -4.00 0.36
CA HIS A 198 -26.73 -2.57 0.46
C HIS A 198 -26.43 -2.01 1.86
N LEU A 199 -25.87 -0.80 1.91
CA LEU A 199 -25.46 -0.15 3.16
C LEU A 199 -26.59 -0.07 4.19
N GLY A 200 -27.82 0.21 3.75
CA GLY A 200 -28.98 0.28 4.65
C GLY A 200 -29.26 -1.02 5.40
N LYS A 201 -28.83 -2.17 4.86
CA LYS A 201 -28.92 -3.48 5.53
C LYS A 201 -27.72 -3.75 6.43
N SER A 202 -26.52 -3.33 6.01
CA SER A 202 -25.28 -3.50 6.79
C SER A 202 -25.20 -2.59 8.01
N MET A 203 -25.73 -1.37 7.88
CA MET A 203 -25.81 -0.36 8.94
C MET A 203 -27.22 0.24 8.97
N PRO A 204 -28.20 -0.45 9.61
CA PRO A 204 -29.60 -0.01 9.63
C PRO A 204 -29.81 1.40 10.19
N PHE A 205 -28.94 1.87 11.08
CA PHE A 205 -29.00 3.22 11.63
C PHE A 205 -28.66 4.33 10.60
N LEU A 206 -28.11 3.98 9.43
CA LEU A 206 -27.84 4.89 8.31
C LEU A 206 -28.89 4.80 7.20
N SER A 207 -29.92 3.95 7.35
CA SER A 207 -30.93 3.72 6.30
C SER A 207 -31.78 4.94 5.97
N TRP A 208 -31.76 5.97 6.81
CA TRP A 208 -32.49 7.23 6.60
C TRP A 208 -31.82 8.16 5.58
N PHE A 209 -30.59 7.86 5.13
CA PHE A 209 -29.95 8.53 4.00
C PHE A 209 -30.20 7.75 2.69
N PRO A 210 -31.25 8.09 1.91
CA PRO A 210 -31.71 7.28 0.78
C PRO A 210 -30.70 7.18 -0.37
N ILE A 211 -29.78 8.14 -0.51
CA ILE A 211 -28.81 8.15 -1.61
C ILE A 211 -27.72 7.08 -1.41
N ILE A 212 -27.30 6.84 -0.17
CA ILE A 212 -26.20 5.90 0.14
C ILE A 212 -26.70 4.53 0.59
N SER A 213 -27.94 4.45 1.08
CA SER A 213 -28.52 3.20 1.61
C SER A 213 -28.59 2.09 0.58
N ASP A 214 -28.79 2.46 -0.70
CA ASP A 214 -29.00 1.53 -1.82
C ASP A 214 -27.70 1.23 -2.58
N ILE A 215 -26.55 1.68 -2.08
CA ILE A 215 -25.24 1.37 -2.64
C ILE A 215 -24.64 0.18 -1.86
N PRO A 216 -24.01 -0.80 -2.51
CA PRO A 216 -23.25 -1.85 -1.84
C PRO A 216 -22.23 -1.29 -0.84
N THR A 217 -22.14 -1.92 0.33
CA THR A 217 -21.32 -1.41 1.45
C THR A 217 -19.83 -1.26 1.07
N ASN A 218 -19.28 -2.22 0.31
CA ASN A 218 -17.92 -2.16 -0.20
C ASN A 218 -17.66 -0.90 -1.06
N ARG A 219 -18.60 -0.52 -1.94
CA ARG A 219 -18.51 0.68 -2.77
C ARG A 219 -18.64 1.95 -1.97
N VAL A 220 -19.52 1.99 -0.96
CA VAL A 220 -19.61 3.13 -0.04
C VAL A 220 -18.28 3.33 0.67
N VAL A 221 -17.67 2.25 1.19
CA VAL A 221 -16.36 2.32 1.85
C VAL A 221 -15.27 2.77 0.88
N LEU A 222 -15.28 2.28 -0.36
CA LEU A 222 -14.36 2.73 -1.41
C LEU A 222 -14.49 4.24 -1.66
N TYR A 223 -15.70 4.76 -1.86
CA TYR A 223 -15.93 6.20 -2.07
C TYR A 223 -15.54 7.03 -0.86
N PHE A 224 -15.84 6.53 0.34
CA PHE A 224 -15.44 7.17 1.58
C PHE A 224 -13.90 7.26 1.68
N MET A 225 -13.18 6.19 1.38
CA MET A 225 -11.71 6.19 1.35
C MET A 225 -11.15 7.15 0.31
N VAL A 226 -11.76 7.24 -0.88
CA VAL A 226 -11.36 8.23 -1.89
C VAL A 226 -11.47 9.66 -1.34
N VAL A 227 -12.61 10.01 -0.76
CA VAL A 227 -12.91 11.38 -0.30
C VAL A 227 -12.10 11.76 0.94
N PHE A 228 -11.98 10.87 1.92
CA PHE A 228 -11.43 11.18 3.24
C PHE A 228 -9.99 10.71 3.46
N ALA A 229 -9.46 9.82 2.62
CA ALA A 229 -8.06 9.39 2.69
C ALA A 229 -7.28 9.82 1.45
N VAL A 230 -7.66 9.35 0.26
CA VAL A 230 -6.85 9.55 -0.96
C VAL A 230 -6.75 11.01 -1.36
N VAL A 231 -7.87 11.73 -1.47
CA VAL A 231 -7.88 13.14 -1.88
C VAL A 231 -7.06 14.02 -0.92
N PRO A 232 -7.22 13.95 0.41
CA PRO A 232 -6.37 14.67 1.35
C PRO A 232 -4.89 14.33 1.21
N THR A 233 -4.52 13.04 1.13
CA THR A 233 -3.12 12.63 0.99
C THR A 233 -2.51 13.17 -0.30
N VAL A 234 -3.16 12.99 -1.44
CA VAL A 234 -2.65 13.49 -2.74
C VAL A 234 -2.54 15.01 -2.72
N THR A 235 -3.51 15.72 -2.13
CA THR A 235 -3.47 17.18 -2.00
C THR A 235 -2.28 17.64 -1.17
N PHE A 236 -2.00 16.96 -0.06
CA PHE A 236 -0.85 17.24 0.79
C PHE A 236 0.48 17.00 0.07
N ASN A 237 0.62 15.86 -0.62
CA ASN A 237 1.81 15.53 -1.41
C ASN A 237 2.08 16.60 -2.48
N ILE A 238 1.03 17.04 -3.20
CA ILE A 238 1.14 18.12 -4.20
C ILE A 238 1.55 19.44 -3.55
N TYR A 239 0.97 19.77 -2.39
CA TYR A 239 1.28 20.98 -1.65
C TYR A 239 2.76 21.04 -1.23
N GLU A 240 3.29 19.98 -0.61
CA GLU A 240 4.68 19.92 -0.16
C GLU A 240 5.66 19.94 -1.35
N VAL A 241 5.38 19.20 -2.43
CA VAL A 241 6.20 19.28 -3.65
C VAL A 241 6.19 20.69 -4.25
N ASN A 242 5.02 21.32 -4.37
CA ASN A 242 4.91 22.68 -4.92
C ASN A 242 5.70 23.69 -4.06
N LYS A 243 5.70 23.53 -2.74
CA LYS A 243 6.49 24.36 -1.81
C LYS A 243 7.99 24.21 -2.07
N VAL A 244 8.51 22.99 -2.19
CA VAL A 244 9.94 22.74 -2.49
C VAL A 244 10.31 23.24 -3.88
N VAL A 245 9.50 22.92 -4.90
CA VAL A 245 9.74 23.32 -6.29
C VAL A 245 9.77 24.84 -6.42
N ARG A 246 8.84 25.57 -5.78
CA ARG A 246 8.85 27.04 -5.77
C ARG A 246 10.07 27.61 -5.05
N ALA A 247 10.46 27.04 -3.91
CA ALA A 247 11.65 27.47 -3.18
C ALA A 247 12.93 27.32 -4.02
N LYS A 248 13.02 26.25 -4.83
CA LYS A 248 14.12 26.00 -5.78
C LYS A 248 13.97 26.70 -7.14
N LYS A 249 12.94 27.55 -7.32
CA LYS A 249 12.60 28.18 -8.62
C LYS A 249 12.45 27.19 -9.78
N GLY A 250 12.03 25.96 -9.48
CA GLY A 250 11.78 24.90 -10.46
C GLY A 250 10.40 24.99 -11.11
N SER A 251 10.13 24.08 -12.04
CA SER A 251 8.85 23.99 -12.75
C SER A 251 7.95 22.90 -12.16
N MET A 252 6.78 23.28 -11.65
CA MET A 252 5.78 22.32 -11.18
C MET A 252 5.25 21.43 -12.30
N LEU A 253 5.21 21.93 -13.54
CA LEU A 253 4.82 21.13 -14.70
C LEU A 253 5.79 19.97 -14.93
N LEU A 254 7.09 20.22 -14.80
CA LEU A 254 8.10 19.18 -14.93
C LEU A 254 8.03 18.18 -13.76
N ALA A 255 7.76 18.66 -12.54
CA ALA A 255 7.53 17.80 -11.39
C ALA A 255 6.32 16.88 -11.58
N LEU A 256 5.21 17.39 -12.10
CA LEU A 256 4.01 16.61 -12.43
C LEU A 256 4.25 15.66 -13.60
N ALA A 257 5.08 16.02 -14.58
CA ALA A 257 5.44 15.13 -15.68
C ALA A 257 6.15 13.84 -15.20
N MET A 258 6.78 13.85 -14.01
CA MET A 258 7.35 12.65 -13.39
C MET A 258 6.29 11.63 -12.90
N LEU A 259 5.01 11.99 -12.91
CA LEU A 259 3.89 11.07 -12.64
C LEU A 259 3.42 10.34 -13.91
N TYR A 260 3.87 10.79 -15.08
CA TYR A 260 3.45 10.25 -16.38
C TYR A 260 3.60 8.72 -16.52
N PRO A 261 4.69 8.06 -16.08
CA PRO A 261 4.80 6.60 -16.18
C PRO A 261 3.70 5.86 -15.42
N PHE A 262 3.29 6.37 -14.25
CA PHE A 262 2.22 5.77 -13.46
C PHE A 262 0.85 6.04 -14.07
N VAL A 263 0.62 7.24 -14.63
CA VAL A 263 -0.59 7.56 -15.39
C VAL A 263 -0.72 6.66 -16.63
N LEU A 264 0.38 6.41 -17.34
CA LEU A 264 0.40 5.47 -18.47
C LEU A 264 0.10 4.04 -18.05
N LEU A 265 0.63 3.58 -16.91
CA LEU A 265 0.30 2.26 -16.38
C LEU A 265 -1.20 2.13 -16.11
N LEU A 266 -1.77 3.06 -15.35
CA LEU A 266 -3.21 3.05 -15.02
C LEU A 266 -4.09 3.16 -16.26
N GLY A 267 -3.80 4.14 -17.13
CA GLY A 267 -4.53 4.34 -18.38
C GLY A 267 -4.41 3.13 -19.31
N GLY A 268 -3.22 2.54 -19.42
CA GLY A 268 -2.97 1.35 -20.22
C GLY A 268 -3.75 0.13 -19.73
N VAL A 269 -3.82 -0.10 -18.42
CA VAL A 269 -4.61 -1.20 -17.85
C VAL A 269 -6.11 -0.99 -18.07
N LEU A 270 -6.61 0.24 -17.89
CA LEU A 270 -8.02 0.56 -18.14
C LEU A 270 -8.41 0.44 -19.63
N ILE A 271 -7.53 0.89 -20.53
CA ILE A 271 -7.72 0.70 -21.97
C ILE A 271 -7.69 -0.79 -22.32
N TRP A 272 -6.77 -1.55 -21.74
CA TRP A 272 -6.68 -2.99 -21.97
C TRP A 272 -7.94 -3.71 -21.48
N GLU A 273 -8.45 -3.38 -20.29
CA GLU A 273 -9.72 -3.91 -19.80
C GLU A 273 -10.88 -3.58 -20.73
N TYR A 274 -10.99 -2.31 -21.15
CA TYR A 274 -12.05 -1.86 -22.05
C TYR A 274 -12.04 -2.57 -23.42
N LEU A 275 -10.84 -2.85 -23.95
CA LEU A 275 -10.68 -3.52 -25.25
C LEU A 275 -10.72 -5.05 -25.15
N SER A 276 -10.53 -5.62 -23.95
CA SER A 276 -10.43 -7.06 -23.78
C SER A 276 -11.80 -7.73 -23.93
N PRO A 277 -11.95 -8.71 -24.84
CA PRO A 277 -13.20 -9.47 -24.97
C PRO A 277 -13.44 -10.42 -23.79
N THR A 278 -12.45 -10.61 -22.91
CA THR A 278 -12.50 -11.57 -21.81
C THR A 278 -12.89 -10.95 -20.47
N GLY A 279 -13.04 -9.62 -20.35
CA GLY A 279 -13.36 -8.93 -19.08
C GLY A 279 -12.39 -9.31 -17.95
N LEU A 280 -11.16 -8.80 -18.00
CA LEU A 280 -10.05 -9.25 -17.14
C LEU A 280 -10.30 -8.95 -15.67
N MET A 281 -10.90 -7.79 -15.35
CA MET A 281 -11.19 -7.42 -13.97
C MET A 281 -12.13 -8.42 -13.29
N VAL A 282 -13.09 -8.96 -14.02
CA VAL A 282 -14.09 -9.90 -13.47
C VAL A 282 -13.59 -11.34 -13.53
N ASN A 283 -13.04 -11.76 -14.66
CA ASN A 283 -12.70 -13.16 -14.89
C ASN A 283 -11.30 -13.53 -14.40
N TYR A 284 -10.38 -12.57 -14.31
CA TYR A 284 -8.99 -12.79 -13.92
C TYR A 284 -8.44 -11.71 -12.96
N PRO A 285 -9.17 -11.35 -11.88
CA PRO A 285 -8.77 -10.26 -10.98
C PRO A 285 -7.38 -10.46 -10.39
N HIS A 286 -7.06 -11.67 -9.91
CA HIS A 286 -5.74 -11.99 -9.34
C HIS A 286 -4.60 -11.76 -10.33
N LEU A 287 -4.77 -12.22 -11.58
CA LEU A 287 -3.75 -12.04 -12.62
C LEU A 287 -3.56 -10.56 -12.96
N LEU A 288 -4.66 -9.83 -13.12
CA LEU A 288 -4.63 -8.41 -13.46
C LEU A 288 -3.96 -7.58 -12.37
N ILE A 289 -4.35 -7.79 -11.10
CA ILE A 289 -3.80 -7.04 -9.97
C ILE A 289 -2.35 -7.44 -9.70
N MET A 290 -2.00 -8.72 -9.76
CA MET A 290 -0.60 -9.13 -9.59
C MET A 290 0.29 -8.58 -10.71
N GLY A 291 -0.13 -8.68 -11.97
CA GLY A 291 0.62 -8.17 -13.11
C GLY A 291 0.80 -6.65 -13.03
N THR A 292 -0.28 -5.93 -12.74
CA THR A 292 -0.23 -4.47 -12.57
C THR A 292 0.56 -4.06 -11.33
N GLY A 293 0.44 -4.80 -10.23
CA GLY A 293 1.18 -4.62 -8.99
C GLY A 293 2.68 -4.79 -9.15
N LEU A 294 3.12 -5.78 -9.94
CA LEU A 294 4.54 -5.97 -10.29
C LEU A 294 5.08 -4.81 -11.13
N ALA A 295 4.31 -4.36 -12.14
CA ALA A 295 4.68 -3.19 -12.95
C ALA A 295 4.74 -1.92 -12.10
N PHE A 296 3.79 -1.75 -11.18
CA PHE A 296 3.77 -0.65 -10.20
C PHE A 296 4.98 -0.69 -9.28
N GLY A 297 5.28 -1.85 -8.67
CA GLY A 297 6.46 -2.04 -7.83
C GLY A 297 7.73 -1.67 -8.59
N PHE A 298 7.86 -2.10 -9.84
CA PHE A 298 8.98 -1.71 -10.70
C PHE A 298 9.09 -0.19 -10.88
N LEU A 299 7.98 0.51 -11.14
CA LEU A 299 7.98 1.98 -11.24
C LEU A 299 8.39 2.67 -9.94
N VAL A 300 7.94 2.16 -8.80
CA VAL A 300 8.36 2.65 -7.47
C VAL A 300 9.86 2.43 -7.30
N PHE A 301 10.37 1.22 -7.52
CA PHE A 301 11.79 0.88 -7.41
C PHE A 301 12.66 1.81 -8.25
N LEU A 302 12.29 2.05 -9.50
CA LEU A 302 13.00 2.99 -10.37
C LEU A 302 13.00 4.40 -9.79
N LYS A 303 11.86 4.85 -9.27
CA LYS A 303 11.75 6.18 -8.69
C LYS A 303 12.61 6.30 -7.45
N ILE A 304 12.59 5.32 -6.53
CA ILE A 304 13.45 5.25 -5.33
C ILE A 304 14.93 5.29 -5.72
N CYS A 305 15.35 4.50 -6.71
CA CYS A 305 16.71 4.56 -7.23
C CYS A 305 17.07 5.95 -7.82
N GLN A 306 16.08 6.69 -8.33
CA GLN A 306 16.30 8.04 -8.87
C GLN A 306 16.47 9.14 -7.81
N PHE A 307 16.00 8.94 -6.57
CA PHE A 307 16.14 9.92 -5.46
C PHE A 307 17.58 10.38 -5.26
N SER A 308 18.51 9.47 -5.49
CA SER A 308 19.91 9.72 -5.18
C SER A 308 20.64 10.58 -6.23
N PHE A 309 19.92 11.12 -7.22
CA PHE A 309 20.49 11.94 -8.31
C PHE A 309 20.23 13.45 -8.21
N CYS A 310 19.36 13.92 -7.30
CA CYS A 310 18.96 15.33 -7.25
C CYS A 310 19.57 16.12 -6.08
N THR A 311 20.77 15.75 -5.63
CA THR A 311 21.57 16.58 -4.71
C THR A 311 22.40 17.66 -5.41
N ASP A 312 22.48 17.66 -6.75
CA ASP A 312 23.35 18.57 -7.53
C ASP A 312 22.57 19.44 -8.56
N ILE A 313 21.34 19.88 -8.25
CA ILE A 313 20.63 20.95 -9.01
C ILE A 313 20.23 22.09 -8.08
#